data_AF-A0A662S4F0-F1
#
_entry.id   AF-A0A662S4F0-F1
#
_cell.length_a   1.000
_cell.length_b   1.000
_cell.length_c   1.000
_cell.angle_alpha   90.00
_cell.angle_beta   90.00
_cell.angle_gamma   90.00
#
_symmetry.space_group_name_H-M   'P 1'
#
loop_
_entity.id
_entity.type
_entity.pdbx_description
1 polymer ?
#
loop_
_entity_poly.entity_id
_entity_poly.type
_entity_poly.pdbx_seq_one_letter_code
_entity_poly.pdbx_strand_id
1 'polypeptide(L)'
;MSEEMRAEVVPAVMPLIALILWMIMSMSEKLFLTSTGWEWLIMKVVTIMMALISLTCGYIGVSEGESIITVASAALGLIIGFMIRDLATTYGAEPWEPILIGIAGLLGAGISFIIDVLPIASSSSKPPSTKATSTKPAKAVVRKEKHDELYVRVLNTVKRFRPSRRYRNEFGYHTELQGYLKAKFPEAKVELQTGSSRPDIVIRNIAIEVKGPTRRRELKTIADKLVRYRQYYDHVIVVLFEVNVNRRYLNEWLRGIKESFPDVDIIVK
;
A
#
# COMPACT_ATOMS: atom_id res chain seq x y z
N MET A 1 25.71 -14.37 26.44
CA MET A 1 25.87 -13.78 25.10
C MET A 1 25.46 -12.33 25.20
N SER A 2 26.40 -11.39 25.05
CA SER A 2 26.12 -9.94 25.11
C SER A 2 25.16 -9.54 23.97
N GLU A 3 24.44 -8.42 24.11
CA GLU A 3 23.54 -7.93 23.06
C GLU A 3 24.26 -7.68 21.74
N GLU A 4 25.51 -7.21 21.77
CA GLU A 4 26.38 -7.08 20.59
C GLU A 4 26.65 -8.43 19.91
N MET A 5 26.91 -9.50 20.69
CA MET A 5 27.05 -10.84 20.11
C MET A 5 25.74 -11.36 19.52
N ARG A 6 24.56 -10.98 20.02
CA ARG A 6 23.28 -11.37 19.41
C ARG A 6 23.06 -10.66 18.07
N ALA A 7 23.44 -9.38 17.97
CA ALA A 7 23.32 -8.57 16.75
C ALA A 7 24.21 -9.10 15.61
N GLU A 8 25.44 -9.55 15.89
CA GLU A 8 26.33 -10.08 14.84
C GLU A 8 26.09 -11.57 14.53
N VAL A 9 25.76 -12.39 15.54
CA VAL A 9 25.69 -13.85 15.37
C VAL A 9 24.36 -14.27 14.73
N VAL A 10 23.26 -13.56 15.00
CA VAL A 10 21.94 -13.95 14.49
C VAL A 10 21.86 -13.82 12.95
N PRO A 11 22.30 -12.74 12.30
CA PRO A 11 22.32 -12.65 10.84
C PRO A 11 23.30 -13.64 10.19
N ALA A 12 24.42 -13.95 10.84
CA ALA A 12 25.46 -14.83 10.31
C ALA A 12 25.15 -16.34 10.45
N VAL A 13 24.40 -16.73 11.49
CA VAL A 13 24.06 -18.14 11.75
C VAL A 13 22.81 -18.57 10.97
N MET A 14 21.95 -17.64 10.57
CA MET A 14 20.69 -17.93 9.87
C MET A 14 20.85 -18.53 8.47
N PRO A 15 21.84 -18.14 7.64
CA PRO A 15 22.17 -18.84 6.39
C PRO A 15 22.61 -20.28 6.65
N LEU A 16 23.35 -20.52 7.73
CA LEU A 16 23.77 -21.88 8.13
C LEU A 16 22.57 -22.73 8.53
N ILE A 17 21.60 -22.15 9.26
CA ILE A 17 20.33 -22.81 9.61
C ILE A 17 19.51 -23.11 8.34
N ALA A 18 19.41 -22.16 7.41
CA ALA A 18 18.71 -22.38 6.14
C ALA A 18 19.39 -23.47 5.30
N LEU A 19 20.72 -23.52 5.30
CA LEU A 19 21.50 -24.52 4.58
C LEU A 19 21.40 -25.91 5.23
N ILE A 20 21.34 -25.99 6.56
CA ILE A 20 21.06 -27.23 7.30
C ILE A 20 19.63 -27.71 7.03
N LEU A 21 18.63 -26.83 7.05
CA LEU A 21 17.25 -27.16 6.72
C LEU A 21 17.11 -27.65 5.27
N TRP A 22 17.84 -27.01 4.34
CA TRP A 22 17.93 -27.46 2.96
C TRP A 22 18.61 -28.83 2.83
N MET A 23 19.69 -29.09 3.57
CA MET A 23 20.35 -30.40 3.61
C MET A 23 19.41 -31.48 4.16
N ILE A 24 18.62 -31.17 5.19
CA ILE A 24 17.62 -32.08 5.76
C ILE A 24 16.51 -32.38 4.73
N MET A 25 16.07 -31.36 3.98
CA MET A 25 15.10 -31.52 2.90
C MET A 25 15.65 -32.36 1.72
N SER A 26 16.91 -32.14 1.34
CA SER A 26 17.58 -32.93 0.30
C SER A 26 17.83 -34.37 0.74
N MET A 27 18.21 -34.60 2.00
CA MET A 27 18.36 -35.97 2.54
C MET A 27 17.02 -36.69 2.71
N SER A 28 15.91 -35.97 2.85
CA SER A 28 14.56 -36.54 2.96
C SER A 28 13.90 -36.81 1.61
N GLU A 29 14.59 -36.58 0.49
CA GLU A 29 14.14 -36.94 -0.87
C GLU A 29 13.71 -38.42 -0.98
N LYS A 30 14.30 -39.32 -0.18
CA LYS A 30 13.88 -40.74 -0.11
C LYS A 30 12.63 -41.00 0.76
N LEU A 31 12.33 -40.13 1.72
CA LEU A 31 11.13 -40.20 2.57
C LEU A 31 9.89 -39.71 1.81
N PHE A 32 10.06 -38.72 0.95
CA PHE A 32 9.01 -38.08 0.14
C PHE A 32 8.65 -38.82 -1.16
N LEU A 33 9.29 -39.95 -1.47
CA LEU A 33 8.90 -40.79 -2.62
C LEU A 33 7.78 -41.79 -2.28
N THR A 34 7.26 -41.78 -1.04
CA THR A 34 6.37 -42.85 -0.55
C THR A 34 5.05 -42.39 0.07
N SER A 35 4.75 -41.08 0.13
CA SER A 35 3.57 -40.59 0.84
C SER A 35 2.63 -39.76 -0.04
N THR A 36 1.33 -39.93 0.19
CA THR A 36 0.26 -39.37 -0.63
C THR A 36 -0.24 -38.03 -0.07
N GLY A 37 -0.33 -37.00 -0.90
CA GLY A 37 -1.08 -35.74 -0.70
C GLY A 37 -0.55 -34.74 0.33
N TRP A 38 0.04 -35.20 1.43
CA TRP A 38 0.50 -34.35 2.53
C TRP A 38 1.81 -33.60 2.22
N GLU A 39 2.56 -34.04 1.22
CA GLU A 39 3.85 -33.50 0.81
C GLU A 39 3.70 -32.10 0.21
N TRP A 40 2.65 -31.89 -0.59
CA TRP A 40 2.25 -30.58 -1.08
C TRP A 40 2.02 -29.59 0.06
N LEU A 41 1.30 -30.02 1.10
CA LEU A 41 0.99 -29.17 2.25
C LEU A 41 2.26 -28.83 3.04
N ILE A 42 3.13 -29.81 3.26
CA ILE A 42 4.42 -29.61 3.94
C ILE A 42 5.29 -28.61 3.17
N MET A 43 5.40 -28.77 1.85
CA MET A 43 6.19 -27.85 1.01
C MET A 43 5.65 -26.43 0.99
N LYS A 44 4.32 -26.26 1.01
CA LYS A 44 3.69 -24.94 1.16
C LYS A 44 4.03 -24.31 2.50
N VAL A 45 3.89 -25.06 3.59
CA VAL A 45 4.19 -24.57 4.95
C VAL A 45 5.66 -24.18 5.06
N VAL A 46 6.58 -25.00 4.58
CA VAL A 46 8.02 -24.69 4.59
C VAL A 46 8.34 -23.44 3.78
N THR A 47 7.77 -23.31 2.58
CA THR A 47 8.00 -22.13 1.71
C THR A 47 7.48 -20.85 2.36
N ILE A 48 6.30 -20.90 2.98
CA ILE A 48 5.71 -19.78 3.73
C ILE A 48 6.58 -19.41 4.93
N MET A 49 7.04 -20.40 5.71
CA MET A 49 7.90 -20.18 6.87
C MET A 49 9.22 -19.52 6.46
N MET A 50 9.86 -19.99 5.39
CA MET A 50 11.10 -19.38 4.89
C MET A 50 10.89 -17.96 4.37
N ALA A 51 9.75 -17.68 3.70
CA ALA A 51 9.40 -16.33 3.26
C ALA A 51 9.18 -15.39 4.46
N LEU A 52 8.50 -15.85 5.52
CA LEU A 52 8.30 -15.06 6.74
C LEU A 52 9.61 -14.77 7.48
N ILE A 53 10.50 -15.76 7.56
CA ILE A 53 11.84 -15.58 8.13
C ILE A 53 12.61 -14.54 7.30
N SER A 54 12.60 -14.66 5.98
CA SER A 54 13.29 -13.73 5.08
C SER A 54 12.73 -12.30 5.20
N LEU A 55 11.41 -12.14 5.26
CA LEU A 55 10.74 -10.86 5.51
C LEU A 55 11.21 -10.21 6.82
N THR A 56 11.26 -11.00 7.90
CA THR A 56 11.65 -10.52 9.22
C THR A 56 13.13 -10.11 9.24
N CYS A 57 14.00 -10.89 8.59
CA CYS A 57 15.41 -10.54 8.43
C CYS A 57 15.60 -9.26 7.61
N GLY A 58 14.87 -9.10 6.52
CA GLY A 58 14.90 -7.87 5.70
C GLY A 58 14.50 -6.64 6.52
N TYR A 59 13.50 -6.80 7.40
CA TYR A 59 13.06 -5.73 8.28
C TYR A 59 14.12 -5.32 9.30
N ILE A 60 14.65 -6.30 10.05
CA ILE A 60 15.62 -6.07 11.14
C ILE A 60 16.93 -5.50 10.58
N GLY A 61 17.45 -6.06 9.49
CA GLY A 61 18.76 -5.66 8.96
C GLY A 61 18.81 -4.21 8.48
N VAL A 62 17.70 -3.66 7.96
CA VAL A 62 17.64 -2.23 7.61
C VAL A 62 17.48 -1.35 8.85
N SER A 63 16.69 -1.78 9.84
CA SER A 63 16.46 -0.98 11.06
C SER A 63 17.69 -0.85 11.95
N GLU A 64 18.65 -1.78 11.82
CA GLU A 64 19.93 -1.73 12.55
C GLU A 64 21.06 -1.07 11.72
N GLY A 65 20.76 -0.55 10.52
CA GLY A 65 21.72 0.16 9.67
C GLY A 65 22.58 -0.74 8.77
N GLU A 66 22.34 -2.04 8.75
CA GLU A 66 23.09 -3.04 7.97
C GLU A 66 22.50 -3.28 6.57
N SER A 67 22.36 -2.19 5.82
CA SER A 67 21.75 -2.21 4.47
C SER A 67 22.44 -3.16 3.48
N ILE A 68 23.76 -3.30 3.56
CA ILE A 68 24.55 -4.20 2.67
C ILE A 68 24.24 -5.67 2.97
N ILE A 69 24.18 -6.05 4.25
CA ILE A 69 23.91 -7.43 4.69
C ILE A 69 22.46 -7.82 4.35
N THR A 70 21.55 -6.88 4.45
CA THR A 70 20.14 -7.04 4.07
C THR A 70 19.98 -7.33 2.56
N VAL A 71 20.66 -6.56 1.71
CA VAL A 71 20.64 -6.78 0.25
C VAL A 71 21.28 -8.11 -0.11
N ALA A 72 22.39 -8.47 0.54
CA ALA A 72 23.05 -9.76 0.34
C ALA A 72 22.14 -10.94 0.77
N SER A 73 21.42 -10.82 1.89
CA SER A 73 20.48 -11.83 2.40
C SER A 73 19.27 -12.01 1.45
N ALA A 74 18.72 -10.92 0.93
CA ALA A 74 17.63 -10.98 -0.03
C ALA A 74 18.06 -11.60 -1.38
N ALA A 75 19.27 -11.27 -1.84
CA ALA A 75 19.87 -11.91 -3.02
C ALA A 75 20.08 -13.42 -2.81
N LEU A 76 20.55 -13.82 -1.62
CA LEU A 76 20.70 -15.22 -1.24
C LEU A 76 19.35 -15.96 -1.21
N GLY A 77 18.29 -15.31 -0.69
CA GLY A 77 16.93 -15.84 -0.69
C GLY A 77 16.36 -16.05 -2.10
N LEU A 78 16.69 -15.17 -3.06
CA LEU A 78 16.32 -15.35 -4.46
C LEU A 78 17.07 -16.54 -5.07
N ILE A 79 18.38 -16.66 -4.82
CA ILE A 79 19.20 -17.78 -5.30
C ILE A 79 18.65 -19.12 -4.76
N ILE A 80 18.34 -19.19 -3.46
CA ILE A 80 17.74 -20.36 -2.83
C ILE A 80 16.39 -20.68 -3.47
N GLY A 81 15.54 -19.67 -3.67
CA GLY A 81 14.25 -19.81 -4.34
C GLY A 81 14.39 -20.40 -5.75
N PHE A 82 15.38 -19.97 -6.53
CA PHE A 82 15.65 -20.56 -7.85
C PHE A 82 16.21 -21.99 -7.76
N MET A 83 17.09 -22.28 -6.80
CA MET A 83 17.69 -23.61 -6.64
C MET A 83 16.67 -24.67 -6.21
N ILE A 84 15.69 -24.31 -5.37
CA ILE A 84 14.67 -25.26 -4.92
C ILE A 84 13.43 -25.27 -5.82
N ARG A 85 13.39 -24.45 -6.88
CA ARG A 85 12.23 -24.29 -7.75
C ARG A 85 11.76 -25.62 -8.34
N ASP A 86 12.65 -26.30 -9.04
CA ASP A 86 12.31 -27.49 -9.79
C ASP A 86 11.95 -28.65 -8.83
N LEU A 87 12.63 -28.72 -7.68
CA LEU A 87 12.29 -29.65 -6.58
C LEU A 87 10.90 -29.37 -6.02
N ALA A 88 10.58 -28.12 -5.68
CA ALA A 88 9.28 -27.75 -5.14
C ALA A 88 8.14 -28.00 -6.14
N THR A 89 8.38 -27.79 -7.44
CA THR A 89 7.39 -28.09 -8.48
C THR A 89 7.11 -29.58 -8.62
N THR A 90 8.10 -30.43 -8.36
CA THR A 90 7.92 -31.89 -8.32
C THR A 90 6.92 -32.32 -7.23
N TYR A 91 6.82 -31.53 -6.16
CA TYR A 91 5.87 -31.72 -5.05
C TYR A 91 4.61 -30.83 -5.13
N GLY A 92 4.34 -30.25 -6.30
CA GLY A 92 3.08 -29.53 -6.59
C GLY A 92 3.04 -28.06 -6.13
N ALA A 93 4.18 -27.47 -5.77
CA ALA A 93 4.28 -26.01 -5.67
C ALA A 93 4.28 -25.38 -7.06
N GLU A 94 3.65 -24.22 -7.24
CA GLU A 94 3.79 -23.50 -8.50
C GLU A 94 5.23 -22.95 -8.66
N PRO A 95 5.78 -22.89 -9.89
CA PRO A 95 7.19 -22.55 -10.12
C PRO A 95 7.64 -21.17 -9.61
N TRP A 96 6.71 -20.29 -9.28
CA TRP A 96 7.01 -18.95 -8.76
C TRP A 96 6.99 -18.89 -7.23
N GLU A 97 6.44 -19.90 -6.55
CA GLU A 97 6.27 -19.87 -5.09
C GLU A 97 7.59 -19.86 -4.33
N PRO A 98 8.62 -20.63 -4.71
CA PRO A 98 9.92 -20.55 -4.04
C PRO A 98 10.64 -19.21 -4.25
N ILE A 99 10.34 -18.50 -5.34
CA ILE A 99 10.90 -17.18 -5.63
C ILE A 99 10.39 -16.14 -4.61
N LEU A 100 9.22 -16.38 -4.00
CA LEU A 100 8.67 -15.52 -2.95
C LEU A 100 9.58 -15.39 -1.74
N ILE A 101 10.46 -16.37 -1.48
CA ILE A 101 11.40 -16.32 -0.35
C ILE A 101 12.31 -15.12 -0.49
N GLY A 102 12.94 -14.93 -1.65
CA GLY A 102 13.80 -13.77 -1.89
C GLY A 102 13.03 -12.44 -2.02
N ILE A 103 11.82 -12.48 -2.61
CA ILE A 103 10.95 -11.30 -2.71
C ILE A 103 10.53 -10.82 -1.30
N ALA A 104 10.24 -11.74 -0.39
CA ALA A 104 9.86 -11.41 0.97
C ALA A 104 11.00 -10.69 1.72
N GLY A 105 12.25 -11.12 1.54
CA GLY A 105 13.42 -10.40 2.07
C GLY A 105 13.54 -8.95 1.58
N LEU A 106 13.33 -8.72 0.27
CA LEU A 106 13.32 -7.37 -0.31
C LEU A 106 12.16 -6.52 0.21
N LEU A 107 10.98 -7.12 0.41
CA LEU A 107 9.82 -6.44 0.98
C LEU A 107 10.06 -6.02 2.43
N GLY A 108 10.71 -6.88 3.22
CA GLY A 108 11.07 -6.56 4.61
C GLY A 108 11.98 -5.35 4.70
N ALA A 109 13.01 -5.32 3.84
CA ALA A 109 13.94 -4.20 3.71
C ALA A 109 13.22 -2.90 3.32
N GLY A 110 12.29 -2.98 2.36
CA GLY A 110 11.49 -1.85 1.93
C GLY A 110 10.57 -1.30 3.02
N ILE A 111 9.94 -2.18 3.81
CA ILE A 111 9.08 -1.77 4.93
C ILE A 111 9.89 -1.02 5.98
N SER A 112 11.05 -1.54 6.36
CA SER A 112 11.92 -0.91 7.36
C SER A 112 12.43 0.45 6.90
N PHE A 113 12.87 0.57 5.63
CA PHE A 113 13.24 1.86 5.04
C PHE A 113 12.09 2.88 5.04
N ILE A 114 10.86 2.43 4.78
CA ILE A 114 9.67 3.29 4.80
C ILE A 114 9.37 3.78 6.22
N ILE A 115 9.56 2.94 7.24
CA ILE A 115 9.37 3.33 8.65
C ILE A 115 10.44 4.33 9.10
N ASP A 116 11.70 4.14 8.72
CA ASP A 116 12.78 5.07 9.10
C ASP A 116 12.68 6.42 8.37
N VAL A 117 12.13 6.45 7.15
CA VAL A 117 11.92 7.68 6.36
C VAL A 117 10.63 8.43 6.76
N LEU A 118 9.68 7.75 7.41
CA LEU A 118 8.46 8.37 7.93
C LEU A 118 8.61 8.63 9.43
N PRO A 119 8.76 9.89 9.88
CA PRO A 119 8.72 10.18 11.31
C PRO A 119 7.30 9.93 11.80
N ILE A 120 7.05 8.76 12.41
CA ILE A 120 5.80 8.49 13.09
C ILE A 120 5.78 9.40 14.32
N ALA A 121 4.94 10.43 14.22
CA ALA A 121 4.55 11.25 15.34
C ALA A 121 3.83 10.40 16.39
N SER A 122 4.57 9.93 17.39
CA SER A 122 4.03 9.63 18.72
C SER A 122 4.87 10.37 19.75
N SER A 123 4.25 11.35 20.40
CA SER A 123 4.82 12.18 21.45
C SER A 123 5.28 11.38 22.67
N SER A 124 6.50 11.58 23.12
CA SER A 124 6.77 11.77 24.55
C SER A 124 7.92 12.77 24.74
N SER A 125 7.85 13.49 25.84
CA SER A 125 8.38 14.82 26.13
C SER A 125 9.88 14.90 26.42
N LYS A 126 10.56 15.97 25.95
CA LYS A 126 11.20 17.08 26.72
C LYS A 126 12.26 17.78 25.83
N PRO A 127 12.39 19.11 25.82
CA PRO A 127 13.28 19.81 24.87
C PRO A 127 14.70 19.97 25.41
N PRO A 128 15.72 20.06 24.55
CA PRO A 128 16.84 20.93 24.79
C PRO A 128 16.74 22.16 23.88
N SER A 129 17.02 23.30 24.48
CA SER A 129 17.09 24.59 23.82
C SER A 129 18.20 24.60 22.78
N THR A 130 17.99 25.29 21.65
CA THR A 130 18.98 26.25 21.13
C THR A 130 18.37 27.13 20.04
N LYS A 131 18.72 28.41 20.08
CA LYS A 131 18.35 29.48 19.15
C LYS A 131 18.88 29.19 17.74
N ALA A 132 18.11 29.54 16.71
CA ALA A 132 18.63 30.26 15.55
C ALA A 132 17.50 30.92 14.72
N THR A 133 17.69 32.21 14.49
CA THR A 133 16.95 33.14 13.65
C THR A 133 16.90 32.72 12.17
N SER A 134 15.77 32.88 11.47
CA SER A 134 15.67 33.66 10.20
C SER A 134 14.36 33.46 9.43
N THR A 135 13.59 34.54 9.35
CA THR A 135 12.89 35.13 8.18
C THR A 135 12.48 34.23 6.99
N LYS A 136 11.20 33.83 6.88
CA LYS A 136 10.42 33.76 5.60
C LYS A 136 8.92 33.39 5.80
N PRO A 137 7.94 34.32 5.67
CA PRO A 137 6.51 33.95 5.63
C PRO A 137 5.83 34.10 4.25
N ALA A 138 6.40 34.83 3.28
CA ALA A 138 5.64 35.22 2.07
C ALA A 138 5.37 34.08 1.06
N LYS A 139 6.21 33.05 0.96
CA LYS A 139 6.11 32.02 -0.10
C LYS A 139 5.16 30.86 0.27
N ALA A 140 4.95 30.60 1.56
CA ALA A 140 4.09 29.51 2.03
C ALA A 140 2.61 29.90 1.97
N VAL A 141 2.27 31.13 2.36
CA VAL A 141 0.90 31.66 2.34
C VAL A 141 0.34 31.70 0.91
N VAL A 142 1.11 32.25 -0.04
CA VAL A 142 0.72 32.34 -1.46
C VAL A 142 0.53 30.96 -2.12
N ARG A 143 1.29 29.94 -1.69
CA ARG A 143 1.13 28.56 -2.21
C ARG A 143 -0.16 27.91 -1.72
N LYS A 144 -0.55 28.17 -0.47
CA LYS A 144 -1.78 27.64 0.12
C LYS A 144 -3.02 28.26 -0.52
N GLU A 145 -3.04 29.58 -0.71
CA GLU A 145 -4.14 30.30 -1.36
C GLU A 145 -4.41 29.80 -2.79
N LYS A 146 -3.35 29.62 -3.60
CA LYS A 146 -3.49 29.04 -4.96
C LYS A 146 -4.00 27.60 -4.96
N HIS A 147 -3.73 26.84 -3.90
CA HIS A 147 -4.21 25.46 -3.78
C HIS A 147 -5.72 25.44 -3.53
N ASP A 148 -6.18 26.31 -2.64
CA ASP A 148 -7.60 26.45 -2.29
C ASP A 148 -8.43 26.98 -3.48
N GLU A 149 -7.89 27.92 -4.28
CA GLU A 149 -8.54 28.38 -5.51
C GLU A 149 -8.71 27.28 -6.56
N LEU A 150 -7.69 26.44 -6.74
CA LEU A 150 -7.76 25.29 -7.65
C LEU A 150 -8.82 24.30 -7.18
N TYR A 151 -8.85 24.00 -5.88
CA TYR A 151 -9.83 23.12 -5.28
C TYR A 151 -11.26 23.58 -5.56
N VAL A 152 -11.58 24.85 -5.28
CA VAL A 152 -12.91 25.42 -5.53
C VAL A 152 -13.27 25.33 -7.01
N ARG A 153 -12.31 25.55 -7.92
CA ARG A 153 -12.53 25.44 -9.38
C ARG A 153 -12.84 24.01 -9.81
N VAL A 154 -12.10 23.02 -9.28
CA VAL A 154 -12.35 21.60 -9.54
C VAL A 154 -13.71 21.21 -9.00
N LEU A 155 -14.00 21.52 -7.74
CA LEU A 155 -15.28 21.23 -7.08
C LEU A 155 -16.47 21.78 -7.88
N ASN A 156 -16.42 23.06 -8.26
CA ASN A 156 -17.48 23.69 -9.04
C ASN A 156 -17.61 23.07 -10.44
N THR A 157 -16.52 22.59 -11.02
CA THR A 157 -16.54 21.91 -12.33
C THR A 157 -17.22 20.54 -12.23
N VAL A 158 -16.90 19.76 -11.19
CA VAL A 158 -17.54 18.47 -10.92
C VAL A 158 -19.02 18.67 -10.59
N LYS A 159 -19.39 19.70 -9.82
CA LYS A 159 -20.79 20.04 -9.54
C LYS A 159 -21.60 20.28 -10.82
N ARG A 160 -21.02 20.96 -11.83
CA ARG A 160 -21.67 21.23 -13.13
C ARG A 160 -21.71 20.04 -14.08
N PHE A 161 -20.84 19.04 -13.90
CA PHE A 161 -20.82 17.85 -14.76
C PHE A 161 -22.18 17.14 -14.77
N ARG A 162 -22.64 16.72 -15.93
CA ARG A 162 -23.82 15.86 -16.10
C ARG A 162 -23.42 14.73 -17.04
N PRO A 163 -23.62 13.46 -16.67
CA PRO A 163 -23.32 12.36 -17.55
C PRO A 163 -24.28 12.40 -18.75
N SER A 164 -23.79 12.10 -19.95
CA SER A 164 -24.59 12.13 -21.18
C SER A 164 -25.70 11.08 -21.19
N ARG A 165 -25.52 10.01 -20.41
CA ARG A 165 -26.47 8.92 -20.25
C ARG A 165 -26.33 8.24 -18.90
N ARG A 166 -27.30 7.37 -18.61
CA ARG A 166 -27.18 6.41 -17.50
C ARG A 166 -26.31 5.25 -17.92
N TYR A 167 -25.24 4.98 -17.17
CA TYR A 167 -24.37 3.83 -17.39
C TYR A 167 -24.78 2.68 -16.47
N ARG A 168 -24.62 1.45 -16.97
CA ARG A 168 -24.92 0.22 -16.21
C ARG A 168 -23.82 -0.14 -15.23
N ASN A 169 -22.62 0.43 -15.38
CA ASN A 169 -21.43 0.13 -14.61
C ASN A 169 -20.64 1.40 -14.27
N GLU A 170 -19.71 1.26 -13.32
CA GLU A 170 -18.84 2.33 -12.80
C GLU A 170 -17.94 2.91 -13.89
N PHE A 171 -17.36 2.03 -14.72
CA PHE A 171 -16.42 2.39 -15.77
C PHE A 171 -16.95 3.47 -16.73
N GLY A 172 -18.24 3.45 -17.04
CA GLY A 172 -18.87 4.46 -17.89
C GLY A 172 -18.85 5.87 -17.30
N TYR A 173 -19.24 5.99 -16.02
CA TYR A 173 -19.21 7.27 -15.31
C TYR A 173 -17.79 7.79 -15.12
N HIS A 174 -16.85 6.89 -14.82
CA HIS A 174 -15.42 7.21 -14.70
C HIS A 174 -14.88 7.81 -15.99
N THR A 175 -15.03 7.08 -17.10
CA THR A 175 -14.47 7.47 -18.40
C THR A 175 -15.00 8.84 -18.84
N GLU A 176 -16.29 9.08 -18.64
CA GLU A 176 -16.91 10.34 -19.06
C GLU A 176 -16.50 11.52 -18.17
N LEU A 177 -16.52 11.37 -16.84
CA LEU A 177 -16.07 12.41 -15.93
C LEU A 177 -14.59 12.72 -16.14
N GLN A 178 -13.77 11.69 -16.37
CA GLN A 178 -12.37 11.82 -16.71
C GLN A 178 -12.17 12.63 -17.99
N GLY A 179 -12.85 12.29 -19.08
CA GLY A 179 -12.77 13.04 -20.33
C GLY A 179 -13.17 14.51 -20.15
N TYR A 180 -14.27 14.75 -19.42
CA TYR A 180 -14.75 16.09 -19.12
C TYR A 180 -13.77 16.93 -18.28
N LEU A 181 -13.15 16.31 -17.26
CA LEU A 181 -12.17 16.99 -16.42
C LEU A 181 -10.86 17.23 -17.17
N LYS A 182 -10.39 16.28 -17.98
CA LYS A 182 -9.15 16.43 -18.76
C LYS A 182 -9.23 17.56 -19.79
N ALA A 183 -10.42 17.83 -20.35
CA ALA A 183 -10.65 18.96 -21.23
C ALA A 183 -10.52 20.33 -20.53
N LYS A 184 -10.73 20.39 -19.20
CA LYS A 184 -10.69 21.63 -18.40
C LYS A 184 -9.42 21.75 -17.55
N PHE A 185 -8.82 20.63 -17.19
CA PHE A 185 -7.62 20.48 -16.39
C PHE A 185 -6.69 19.48 -17.10
N PRO A 186 -5.90 19.94 -18.09
CA PRO A 186 -5.01 19.07 -18.86
C PRO A 186 -4.01 18.30 -17.99
N GLU A 187 -3.70 18.79 -16.78
CA GLU A 187 -2.82 18.14 -15.81
C GLU A 187 -3.48 16.98 -15.03
N ALA A 188 -4.77 16.73 -15.23
CA ALA A 188 -5.49 15.66 -14.56
C ALA A 188 -4.83 14.30 -14.87
N LYS A 189 -4.40 13.61 -13.81
CA LYS A 189 -3.84 12.27 -13.85
C LYS A 189 -4.96 11.27 -13.57
N VAL A 190 -4.86 10.12 -14.22
CA VAL A 190 -5.88 9.08 -14.21
C VAL A 190 -5.31 7.88 -13.50
N GLU A 191 -6.06 7.38 -12.53
CA GLU A 191 -5.73 6.19 -11.76
C GLU A 191 -4.27 6.18 -11.25
N LEU A 192 -3.80 7.34 -10.77
CA LEU A 192 -2.46 7.49 -10.23
C LEU A 192 -2.35 6.66 -8.95
N GLN A 193 -1.44 5.70 -8.92
CA GLN A 193 -1.18 4.93 -7.72
C GLN A 193 -0.35 5.77 -6.73
N THR A 194 -0.90 6.01 -5.54
CA THR A 194 -0.22 6.64 -4.41
C THR A 194 -0.27 5.68 -3.22
N GLY A 195 0.86 5.03 -2.93
CA GLY A 195 0.92 3.94 -1.96
C GLY A 195 0.05 2.74 -2.38
N SER A 196 -0.78 2.26 -1.45
CA SER A 196 -1.77 1.19 -1.70
C SER A 196 -3.10 1.70 -2.27
N SER A 197 -3.21 3.01 -2.50
CA SER A 197 -4.45 3.68 -2.88
C SER A 197 -4.38 4.22 -4.29
N ARG A 198 -5.47 4.06 -5.04
CA ARG A 198 -5.60 4.51 -6.43
C ARG A 198 -6.90 5.28 -6.53
N PRO A 199 -6.89 6.61 -6.37
CA PRO A 199 -8.05 7.43 -6.72
C PRO A 199 -8.27 7.38 -8.21
N ASP A 200 -9.52 7.53 -8.59
CA ASP A 200 -9.94 7.39 -9.99
C ASP A 200 -9.36 8.52 -10.83
N ILE A 201 -9.40 9.74 -10.30
CA ILE A 201 -8.85 10.93 -10.93
C ILE A 201 -8.10 11.75 -9.89
N VAL A 202 -6.93 12.28 -10.28
CA VAL A 202 -6.09 13.13 -9.42
C VAL A 202 -5.74 14.41 -10.17
N ILE A 203 -6.06 15.56 -9.56
CA ILE A 203 -5.69 16.88 -10.08
C ILE A 203 -4.79 17.54 -9.03
N ARG A 204 -3.47 17.51 -9.26
CA ARG A 204 -2.45 17.89 -8.27
C ARG A 204 -2.65 17.13 -6.95
N ASN A 205 -3.05 17.81 -5.87
CA ASN A 205 -3.26 17.22 -4.56
C ASN A 205 -4.76 17.02 -4.22
N ILE A 206 -5.61 17.00 -5.24
CA ILE A 206 -7.05 16.78 -5.13
C ILE A 206 -7.36 15.40 -5.69
N ALA A 207 -7.82 14.49 -4.83
CA ALA A 207 -8.32 13.18 -5.24
C ALA A 207 -9.82 13.25 -5.54
N ILE A 208 -10.23 12.55 -6.60
CA ILE A 208 -11.64 12.41 -6.97
C ILE A 208 -11.94 10.91 -7.04
N GLU A 209 -12.94 10.49 -6.27
CA GLU A 209 -13.47 9.14 -6.23
C GLU A 209 -14.86 9.13 -6.86
N VAL A 210 -15.12 8.16 -7.73
CA VAL A 210 -16.34 8.02 -8.50
C VAL A 210 -17.01 6.70 -8.16
N LYS A 211 -18.30 6.75 -7.81
CA LYS A 211 -19.13 5.57 -7.63
C LYS A 211 -20.43 5.70 -8.40
N GLY A 212 -20.86 4.62 -9.06
CA GLY A 212 -22.08 4.63 -9.87
C GLY A 212 -22.27 3.36 -10.70
N PRO A 213 -23.48 2.78 -10.78
CA PRO A 213 -24.63 3.04 -9.92
C PRO A 213 -24.31 2.76 -8.45
N THR A 214 -24.62 3.69 -7.56
CA THR A 214 -24.18 3.61 -6.15
C THR A 214 -25.21 2.85 -5.32
N ARG A 215 -24.82 1.73 -4.70
CA ARG A 215 -25.64 0.97 -3.74
C ARG A 215 -24.97 0.99 -2.36
N ARG A 216 -25.51 0.21 -1.42
CA ARG A 216 -25.02 0.19 -0.02
C ARG A 216 -23.56 -0.26 0.10
N ARG A 217 -23.12 -1.22 -0.72
CA ARG A 217 -21.76 -1.75 -0.67
C ARG A 217 -20.74 -0.68 -1.04
N GLU A 218 -21.04 0.08 -2.09
CA GLU A 218 -20.20 1.14 -2.62
C GLU A 218 -20.02 2.25 -1.58
N LEU A 219 -21.10 2.67 -0.90
CA LEU A 219 -21.04 3.63 0.20
C LEU A 219 -20.12 3.18 1.34
N LYS A 220 -20.13 1.89 1.69
CA LYS A 220 -19.24 1.34 2.72
C LYS A 220 -17.76 1.42 2.32
N THR A 221 -17.45 1.11 1.06
CA THR A 221 -16.06 1.11 0.55
C THR A 221 -15.44 2.50 0.49
N ILE A 222 -16.25 3.55 0.33
CA ILE A 222 -15.76 4.94 0.27
C ILE A 222 -15.12 5.33 1.62
N ALA A 223 -15.76 5.00 2.75
CA ALA A 223 -15.23 5.39 4.06
C ALA A 223 -13.82 4.85 4.30
N ASP A 224 -13.58 3.59 3.94
CA ASP A 224 -12.26 2.95 4.02
C ASP A 224 -11.21 3.63 3.12
N LYS A 225 -11.60 4.04 1.91
CA LYS A 225 -10.73 4.80 1.01
C LYS A 225 -10.38 6.20 1.55
N LEU A 226 -11.35 6.91 2.14
CA LEU A 226 -11.13 8.27 2.66
C LEU A 226 -10.07 8.31 3.77
N VAL A 227 -10.00 7.28 4.61
CA VAL A 227 -8.94 7.16 5.64
C VAL A 227 -7.56 7.19 5.00
N ARG A 228 -7.37 6.46 3.88
CA ARG A 228 -6.10 6.40 3.17
C ARG A 228 -5.81 7.67 2.38
N TYR A 229 -6.81 8.23 1.69
CA TYR A 229 -6.59 9.42 0.85
C TYR A 229 -6.12 10.64 1.65
N ARG A 230 -6.54 10.81 2.90
CA ARG A 230 -6.06 11.91 3.76
C ARG A 230 -4.55 11.93 4.00
N GLN A 231 -3.87 10.79 3.82
CA GLN A 231 -2.41 10.72 3.98
C GLN A 231 -1.66 11.30 2.79
N TYR A 232 -2.32 11.41 1.63
CA TYR A 232 -1.66 11.74 0.36
C TYR A 232 -2.26 12.97 -0.33
N TYR A 233 -3.48 13.37 0.01
CA TYR A 233 -4.22 14.42 -0.69
C TYR A 233 -4.80 15.42 0.32
N ASP A 234 -4.61 16.71 0.05
CA ASP A 234 -5.16 17.79 0.88
C ASP A 234 -6.69 17.86 0.79
N HIS A 235 -7.25 17.48 -0.37
CA HIS A 235 -8.68 17.49 -0.61
C HIS A 235 -9.16 16.23 -1.32
N VAL A 236 -10.36 15.79 -0.97
CA VAL A 236 -11.02 14.66 -1.62
C VAL A 236 -12.44 15.04 -2.01
N ILE A 237 -12.79 14.73 -3.26
CA ILE A 237 -14.14 14.90 -3.80
C ILE A 237 -14.70 13.52 -4.12
N VAL A 238 -15.85 13.19 -3.55
CA VAL A 238 -16.57 11.95 -3.83
C VAL A 238 -17.77 12.25 -4.71
N VAL A 239 -17.89 11.57 -5.84
CA VAL A 239 -18.99 11.74 -6.80
C VAL A 239 -19.81 10.46 -6.86
N LEU A 240 -21.07 10.55 -6.46
CA LEU A 240 -22.01 9.43 -6.43
C LEU A 240 -23.03 9.60 -7.55
N PHE A 241 -23.05 8.68 -8.50
CA PHE A 241 -24.03 8.62 -9.58
C PHE A 241 -25.08 7.54 -9.30
N GLU A 242 -26.32 7.81 -9.70
CA GLU A 242 -27.45 6.86 -9.68
C GLU A 242 -27.55 6.15 -8.32
N VAL A 243 -27.73 6.96 -7.27
CA VAL A 243 -27.78 6.47 -5.89
C VAL A 243 -29.06 5.70 -5.64
N ASN A 244 -28.94 4.37 -5.54
CA ASN A 244 -30.03 3.44 -5.30
C ASN A 244 -29.94 2.87 -3.89
N VAL A 245 -30.18 3.74 -2.90
CA VAL A 245 -30.32 3.37 -1.49
C VAL A 245 -31.47 4.15 -0.85
N ASN A 246 -31.94 3.67 0.29
CA ASN A 246 -32.94 4.38 1.08
C ASN A 246 -32.43 5.77 1.49
N ARG A 247 -33.27 6.80 1.36
CA ARG A 247 -32.93 8.21 1.63
C ARG A 247 -32.49 8.47 3.07
N ARG A 248 -33.10 7.79 4.06
CA ARG A 248 -32.69 7.87 5.47
C ARG A 248 -31.27 7.33 5.64
N TYR A 249 -30.99 6.16 5.06
CA TYR A 249 -29.66 5.56 5.09
C TYR A 249 -28.61 6.46 4.42
N LEU A 250 -28.94 7.07 3.27
CA LEU A 250 -28.04 8.01 2.60
C LEU A 250 -27.74 9.22 3.50
N ASN A 251 -28.76 9.81 4.14
CA ASN A 251 -28.58 10.98 5.00
C ASN A 251 -27.76 10.64 6.26
N GLU A 252 -27.99 9.49 6.88
CA GLU A 252 -27.19 8.99 8.00
C GLU A 252 -25.73 8.82 7.59
N TRP A 253 -25.49 8.22 6.42
CA TRP A 253 -24.15 8.03 5.88
C TRP A 253 -23.46 9.36 5.55
N LEU A 254 -24.15 10.29 4.86
CA LEU A 254 -23.61 11.62 4.53
C LEU A 254 -23.20 12.39 5.79
N ARG A 255 -24.03 12.35 6.83
CA ARG A 255 -23.74 12.96 8.13
C ARG A 255 -22.50 12.32 8.77
N GLY A 256 -22.44 10.99 8.82
CA GLY A 256 -21.29 10.28 9.40
C GLY A 256 -19.97 10.56 8.67
N ILE A 257 -20.00 10.66 7.33
CA ILE A 257 -18.82 11.07 6.56
C ILE A 257 -18.47 12.52 6.86
N LYS A 258 -19.43 13.45 6.90
CA LYS A 258 -19.13 14.86 7.13
C LYS A 258 -18.56 15.13 8.54
N GLU A 259 -19.04 14.39 9.54
CA GLU A 259 -18.52 14.44 10.90
C GLU A 259 -17.10 13.87 10.99
N SER A 260 -16.82 12.75 10.32
CA SER A 260 -15.51 12.08 10.35
C SER A 260 -14.47 12.75 9.44
N PHE A 261 -14.94 13.35 8.34
CA PHE A 261 -14.13 13.89 7.25
C PHE A 261 -14.69 15.27 6.81
N PRO A 262 -14.49 16.33 7.63
CA PRO A 262 -15.06 17.65 7.37
C PRO A 262 -14.58 18.28 6.06
N ASP A 263 -13.39 17.93 5.61
CA ASP A 263 -12.74 18.50 4.42
C ASP A 263 -13.08 17.76 3.12
N VAL A 264 -13.94 16.73 3.20
CA VAL A 264 -14.40 15.96 2.04
C VAL A 264 -15.71 16.54 1.52
N ASP A 265 -15.76 16.75 0.21
CA ASP A 265 -16.98 17.17 -0.49
C ASP A 265 -17.63 15.97 -1.19
N ILE A 266 -18.91 15.74 -0.91
CA ILE A 266 -19.69 14.67 -1.52
C ILE A 266 -20.70 15.30 -2.48
N ILE A 267 -20.68 14.85 -3.73
CA ILE A 267 -21.58 15.31 -4.79
C ILE A 267 -22.44 14.14 -5.22
N VAL A 268 -23.75 14.25 -4.99
CA VAL A 268 -24.76 13.27 -5.43
C VAL A 268 -25.35 13.70 -6.77
N LYS A 269 -25.40 12.79 -7.75
CA LYS A 269 -25.86 13.02 -9.12
C LYS A 269 -26.88 11.99 -9.60
#